data_AF-A0A6C0HF94-F1
#
_entry.id   AF-A0A6C0HF94-F1
#
_cell.length_a   1.000
_cell.length_b   1.000
_cell.length_c   1.000
_cell.angle_alpha   90.00
_cell.angle_beta   90.00
_cell.angle_gamma   90.00
#
_symmetry.space_group_name_H-M   'P 1'
#
loop_
_entity.id
_entity.type
_entity.pdbx_description
1 polymer ?
#
loop_
_entity_poly.entity_id
_entity_poly.type
_entity_poly.pdbx_seq_one_letter_code
_entity_poly.pdbx_strand_id
1 'polypeptide(L)'
;MDDKNKRIRDVIYPEIKQCEEYVSDIFWKKLFDDMSRGKCPKNIVIFNNTVSSVYKRNGFIYDFKNKDSETIAQDLVEILKTQGCIYSLNDLKNEQKERDGINIKYESWKQIKTRKIKQQYIHDFVLKQSQKYKLNDQSSKSLINMINFALTEFRTHRSDDIEFKNNEITNIKDIYYDKDKKTFINKREPEDKEEPKKNVNILKKSWENFIIKSYREYKQILK
;
A
#
# COMPACT_ATOMS: atom_id res chain seq x y z
N MET A 1 -3.10 5.80 -40.48
CA MET A 1 -4.04 6.74 -39.82
C MET A 1 -5.04 5.88 -39.06
N ASP A 2 -4.79 5.63 -37.78
CA ASP A 2 -5.73 4.88 -36.92
C ASP A 2 -5.99 5.73 -35.68
N ASP A 3 -6.87 6.72 -35.83
CA ASP A 3 -7.37 7.51 -34.72
C ASP A 3 -8.47 6.71 -34.02
N LYS A 4 -8.06 5.82 -33.11
CA LYS A 4 -8.97 5.04 -32.29
C LYS A 4 -9.69 6.00 -31.35
N ASN A 5 -10.94 6.27 -31.70
CA ASN A 5 -11.95 7.02 -30.97
C ASN A 5 -11.97 6.63 -29.47
N LYS A 6 -11.15 7.31 -28.68
CA LYS A 6 -10.95 7.05 -27.26
C LYS A 6 -12.15 7.66 -26.55
N ARG A 7 -13.16 6.84 -26.21
CA ARG A 7 -14.33 7.26 -25.44
C ARG A 7 -13.87 8.13 -24.26
N ILE A 8 -14.06 9.44 -24.38
CA ILE A 8 -13.74 10.41 -23.33
C ILE A 8 -14.68 10.05 -22.19
N ARG A 9 -14.14 9.50 -21.09
CA ARG A 9 -14.95 9.25 -19.90
C ARG A 9 -15.19 10.59 -19.23
N ASP A 10 -16.45 10.88 -18.93
CA ASP A 10 -16.85 12.09 -18.24
C ASP A 10 -16.15 12.21 -16.88
N VAL A 11 -15.89 13.45 -16.47
CA VAL A 11 -15.34 13.77 -15.15
C VAL A 11 -16.45 13.54 -14.12
N ILE A 12 -16.20 12.63 -13.18
CA ILE A 12 -17.14 12.26 -12.10
C ILE A 12 -16.92 13.16 -10.87
N TYR A 13 -15.66 13.55 -10.62
CA TYR A 13 -15.25 14.35 -9.46
C TYR A 13 -14.54 15.64 -9.93
N PRO A 14 -15.28 16.72 -10.21
CA PRO A 14 -14.73 17.99 -10.69
C PRO A 14 -13.70 18.61 -9.76
N GLU A 15 -13.87 18.49 -8.45
CA GLU A 15 -12.97 19.03 -7.42
C GLU A 15 -11.59 18.37 -7.52
N ILE A 16 -11.56 17.06 -7.78
CA ILE A 16 -10.30 16.31 -8.01
C ILE A 16 -9.69 16.70 -9.36
N LYS A 17 -10.51 16.99 -10.37
CA LYS A 17 -9.99 17.43 -11.68
C LYS A 17 -9.26 18.77 -11.58
N GLN A 18 -9.79 19.71 -10.80
CA GLN A 18 -9.18 21.02 -10.58
C GLN A 18 -7.83 20.93 -9.83
N CYS A 19 -7.58 19.86 -9.07
CA CYS A 19 -6.30 19.64 -8.39
C CYS A 19 -5.09 19.58 -9.34
N GLU A 20 -5.31 19.28 -10.63
CA GLU A 20 -4.25 19.26 -11.65
C GLU A 20 -3.54 20.59 -11.85
N GLU A 21 -4.24 21.70 -11.58
CA GLU A 21 -3.69 23.06 -11.72
C GLU A 21 -2.65 23.37 -10.62
N TYR A 22 -2.76 22.70 -9.48
CA TYR A 22 -1.96 22.94 -8.28
C TYR A 22 -0.77 21.98 -8.12
N VAL A 23 -0.62 21.03 -9.04
CA VAL A 23 0.56 20.14 -9.08
C VAL A 23 1.39 20.41 -10.32
N SER A 24 2.71 20.51 -10.17
CA SER A 24 3.62 20.72 -11.29
C SER A 24 4.04 19.42 -11.98
N ASP A 25 4.09 18.31 -11.23
CA ASP A 25 4.55 17.02 -11.71
C ASP A 25 3.53 16.33 -12.64
N ILE A 26 3.99 15.89 -13.81
CA ILE A 26 3.18 15.21 -14.83
C ILE A 26 2.53 13.92 -14.29
N PHE A 27 3.23 13.19 -13.42
CA PHE A 27 2.68 12.00 -12.75
C PHE A 27 1.45 12.35 -11.91
N TRP A 28 1.56 13.37 -11.07
CA TRP A 28 0.47 13.80 -10.18
C TRP A 28 -0.71 14.37 -10.98
N LYS A 29 -0.44 15.15 -12.04
CA LYS A 29 -1.48 15.61 -12.98
C LYS A 29 -2.26 14.44 -13.57
N LYS A 30 -1.56 13.45 -14.11
CA LYS A 30 -2.19 12.27 -14.71
C LYS A 30 -2.97 11.45 -13.68
N LEU A 31 -2.44 11.33 -12.47
CA LEU A 31 -3.10 10.63 -11.38
C LEU A 31 -4.43 11.30 -11.00
N PHE A 32 -4.45 12.62 -10.87
CA PHE A 32 -5.67 13.37 -10.62
C PHE A 32 -6.66 13.29 -11.77
N ASP A 33 -6.21 13.32 -13.04
CA ASP A 33 -7.09 13.10 -14.20
C ASP A 33 -7.75 11.73 -14.14
N ASP A 34 -6.98 10.67 -13.88
CA ASP A 34 -7.50 9.32 -13.77
C ASP A 34 -8.48 9.19 -12.58
N MET A 35 -8.11 9.72 -11.42
CA MET A 35 -8.95 9.72 -10.21
C MET A 35 -10.26 10.48 -10.41
N SER A 36 -10.23 11.64 -11.08
CA SER A 36 -11.42 12.45 -11.37
C SER A 36 -12.45 11.70 -12.24
N ARG A 37 -12.01 10.70 -13.00
CA ARG A 37 -12.85 9.82 -13.85
C ARG A 37 -13.15 8.48 -13.18
N GLY A 38 -12.92 8.37 -11.86
CA GLY A 38 -13.16 7.17 -11.08
C GLY A 38 -12.10 6.07 -11.22
N LYS A 39 -10.98 6.32 -11.92
CA LYS A 39 -9.86 5.36 -12.00
C LYS A 39 -8.87 5.63 -10.87
N CYS A 40 -9.08 4.96 -9.76
CA CYS A 40 -8.21 5.10 -8.60
C CYS A 40 -7.02 4.13 -8.65
N PRO A 41 -5.90 4.46 -7.97
CA PRO A 41 -4.84 3.51 -7.69
C PRO A 41 -5.35 2.28 -6.94
N LYS A 42 -4.58 1.19 -7.00
CA LYS A 42 -4.95 -0.07 -6.36
C LYS A 42 -5.25 0.15 -4.87
N ASN A 43 -6.39 -0.37 -4.40
CA ASN A 43 -6.85 -0.30 -3.01
C ASN A 43 -7.17 1.12 -2.51
N ILE A 44 -7.41 2.06 -3.43
CA ILE A 44 -7.92 3.40 -3.15
C ILE A 44 -9.27 3.54 -3.85
N VAL A 45 -10.24 4.14 -3.17
CA VAL A 45 -11.60 4.33 -3.66
C VAL A 45 -12.04 5.75 -3.36
N ILE A 46 -12.78 6.36 -4.29
CA ILE A 46 -13.47 7.63 -4.09
C ILE A 46 -14.97 7.33 -4.03
N PHE A 47 -15.62 7.77 -2.96
CA PHE A 47 -17.06 7.63 -2.77
C PHE A 47 -17.56 8.75 -1.85
N ASN A 48 -18.70 9.36 -2.17
CA ASN A 48 -19.31 10.45 -1.39
C ASN A 48 -18.31 11.53 -0.94
N ASN A 49 -17.59 12.12 -1.89
CA ASN A 49 -16.58 13.16 -1.64
C ASN A 49 -15.48 12.75 -0.64
N THR A 50 -15.23 11.45 -0.52
CA THR A 50 -14.22 10.89 0.37
C THR A 50 -13.27 9.99 -0.41
N VAL A 51 -11.97 10.22 -0.27
CA VAL A 51 -10.92 9.30 -0.75
C VAL A 51 -10.53 8.40 0.40
N SER A 52 -10.58 7.09 0.19
CA SER A 52 -10.23 6.13 1.24
C SER A 52 -9.42 4.97 0.72
N SER A 53 -8.68 4.33 1.63
CA SER A 53 -8.03 3.07 1.34
C SER A 53 -8.84 1.88 1.87
N VAL A 54 -8.82 0.79 1.10
CA VAL A 54 -9.54 -0.47 1.44
C VAL A 54 -8.86 -1.25 2.58
N TYR A 55 -7.66 -0.85 3.02
CA TYR A 55 -6.94 -1.54 4.09
C TYR A 55 -7.56 -1.30 5.48
N LYS A 56 -7.91 -2.37 6.21
CA LYS A 56 -8.59 -2.29 7.51
C LYS A 56 -7.73 -1.78 8.68
N ARG A 57 -6.41 -2.03 8.70
CA ARG A 57 -5.55 -1.72 9.87
C ARG A 57 -4.67 -0.49 9.71
N ASN A 58 -4.43 -0.04 8.48
CA ASN A 58 -3.57 1.11 8.14
C ASN A 58 -4.14 1.86 6.91
N GLY A 59 -5.46 1.85 6.76
CA GLY A 59 -6.13 2.62 5.72
C GLY A 59 -6.19 4.09 6.09
N PHE A 60 -6.67 4.88 5.15
CA PHE A 60 -6.94 6.29 5.36
C PHE A 60 -8.33 6.63 4.86
N ILE A 61 -8.87 7.72 5.39
CA ILE A 61 -10.13 8.30 4.97
C ILE A 61 -9.90 9.81 4.94
N TYR A 62 -10.17 10.41 3.81
CA TYR A 62 -9.98 11.82 3.55
C TYR A 62 -11.23 12.40 2.92
N ASP A 63 -11.96 13.21 3.70
CA ASP A 63 -13.12 13.95 3.21
C ASP A 63 -12.64 15.28 2.61
N PHE A 64 -13.01 15.50 1.35
CA PHE A 64 -12.70 16.73 0.63
C PHE A 64 -13.92 17.65 0.45
N LYS A 65 -15.02 17.36 1.14
CA LYS A 65 -16.20 18.23 1.15
C LYS A 65 -15.85 19.61 1.70
N ASN A 66 -16.29 20.66 0.98
CA ASN A 66 -16.08 22.07 1.32
C ASN A 66 -14.61 22.53 1.40
N LYS A 67 -13.67 21.77 0.83
CA LYS A 67 -12.28 22.23 0.67
C LYS A 67 -12.07 22.80 -0.72
N ASP A 68 -11.17 23.76 -0.84
CA ASP A 68 -10.74 24.28 -2.13
C ASP A 68 -9.75 23.31 -2.80
N SER A 69 -9.66 23.42 -4.13
CA SER A 69 -8.89 22.50 -4.96
C SER A 69 -7.38 22.53 -4.71
N GLU A 70 -6.84 23.63 -4.18
CA GLU A 70 -5.42 23.73 -3.80
C GLU A 70 -5.15 22.87 -2.55
N THR A 71 -5.94 23.09 -1.50
CA THR A 71 -5.87 22.31 -0.25
C THR A 71 -6.08 20.83 -0.54
N ILE A 72 -7.06 20.48 -1.37
CA ILE A 72 -7.31 19.07 -1.76
C ILE A 72 -6.09 18.47 -2.46
N ALA A 73 -5.47 19.20 -3.39
CA ALA A 73 -4.31 18.71 -4.11
C ALA A 73 -3.13 18.43 -3.18
N GLN A 74 -2.82 19.37 -2.28
CA GLN A 74 -1.72 19.26 -1.32
C GLN A 74 -1.94 18.10 -0.34
N ASP A 75 -3.12 18.07 0.31
CA ASP A 75 -3.49 17.03 1.28
C ASP A 75 -3.45 15.63 0.62
N LEU A 76 -4.03 15.50 -0.58
CA LEU A 76 -4.06 14.21 -1.27
C LEU A 76 -2.67 13.76 -1.72
N VAL A 77 -1.83 14.66 -2.23
CA VAL A 77 -0.44 14.30 -2.57
C VAL A 77 0.29 13.79 -1.33
N GLU A 78 0.15 14.46 -0.19
CA GLU A 78 0.78 14.03 1.07
C GLU A 78 0.24 12.68 1.56
N ILE A 79 -1.09 12.50 1.58
CA ILE A 79 -1.73 11.25 2.02
C ILE A 79 -1.34 10.09 1.10
N LEU A 80 -1.38 10.29 -0.22
CA LEU A 80 -1.04 9.27 -1.19
C LEU A 80 0.44 8.88 -1.12
N LYS A 81 1.33 9.83 -0.80
CA LYS A 81 2.74 9.54 -0.50
C LYS A 81 2.89 8.77 0.80
N THR A 82 2.42 9.33 1.90
CA THR A 82 2.72 8.84 3.26
C THR A 82 2.01 7.52 3.57
N GLN A 83 0.74 7.40 3.19
CA GLN A 83 -0.13 6.26 3.52
C GLN A 83 -0.36 5.36 2.31
N GLY A 84 -0.49 5.93 1.11
CA GLY A 84 -0.64 5.18 -0.14
C GLY A 84 0.67 4.60 -0.69
N CYS A 85 1.82 5.11 -0.27
CA CYS A 85 3.13 4.80 -0.84
C CYS A 85 3.19 5.02 -2.37
N ILE A 86 2.51 6.05 -2.86
CA ILE A 86 2.49 6.44 -4.27
C ILE A 86 3.40 7.65 -4.45
N TYR A 87 4.36 7.53 -5.36
CA TYR A 87 5.40 8.53 -5.59
C TYR A 87 5.63 8.74 -7.07
N SER A 88 5.91 9.98 -7.46
CA SER A 88 6.51 10.28 -8.75
C SER A 88 8.01 9.97 -8.74
N LEU A 89 8.64 9.93 -9.91
CA LEU A 89 10.10 9.81 -10.00
C LEU A 89 10.83 11.02 -9.38
N ASN A 90 10.23 12.22 -9.43
CA ASN A 90 10.82 13.41 -8.82
C ASN A 90 10.74 13.33 -7.30
N ASP A 91 9.64 12.82 -6.75
CA ASP A 91 9.51 12.60 -5.31
C ASP A 91 10.60 11.67 -4.79
N LEU A 92 10.84 10.55 -5.47
CA LEU A 92 11.90 9.59 -5.09
C LEU A 92 13.29 10.23 -5.13
N LYS A 93 13.58 11.06 -6.15
CA LYS A 93 14.86 11.78 -6.26
C LYS A 93 15.04 12.82 -5.15
N ASN A 94 13.98 13.54 -4.78
CA ASN A 94 14.04 14.53 -3.72
C ASN A 94 14.23 13.87 -2.35
N GLU A 95 13.52 12.77 -2.09
CA GLU A 95 13.70 11.98 -0.85
C GLU A 95 15.10 11.38 -0.76
N GLN A 96 15.69 10.96 -1.89
CA GLN A 96 17.07 10.48 -1.91
C GLN A 96 18.06 11.59 -1.50
N LYS A 97 17.89 12.81 -2.04
CA LYS A 97 18.73 13.97 -1.67
C LYS A 97 18.58 14.34 -0.19
N GLU A 98 17.36 14.31 0.35
CA GLU A 98 17.12 14.58 1.77
C GLU A 98 17.78 13.54 2.67
N ARG A 99 17.79 12.27 2.26
CA ARG A 99 18.48 11.19 2.97
C ARG A 99 19.99 11.30 2.93
N ASP A 100 20.57 11.73 1.83
CA ASP A 100 22.03 11.94 1.75
C ASP A 100 22.49 12.97 2.80
N GLY A 101 21.60 13.83 3.30
CA GLY A 101 21.83 14.72 4.44
C GLY A 101 21.59 14.11 5.84
N ILE A 102 20.88 12.99 5.96
CA ILE A 102 20.49 12.37 7.23
C ILE A 102 21.09 10.95 7.32
N ASN A 103 22.23 10.84 8.00
CA ASN A 103 23.00 9.60 8.14
C ASN A 103 22.40 8.66 9.22
N ILE A 104 21.14 8.26 9.07
CA ILE A 104 20.55 7.23 9.93
C ILE A 104 21.09 5.88 9.48
N LYS A 105 21.87 5.25 10.36
CA LYS A 105 22.40 3.90 10.17
C LYS A 105 21.49 2.90 10.86
N TYR A 106 20.98 1.95 10.09
CA TYR A 106 20.28 0.77 10.60
C TYR A 106 21.24 -0.42 10.52
N GLU A 107 21.39 -1.13 11.63
CA GLU A 107 22.21 -2.33 11.73
C GLU A 107 21.43 -3.58 11.26
N SER A 108 20.10 -3.53 11.32
CA SER A 108 19.25 -4.64 10.90
C SER A 108 17.91 -4.20 10.31
N TRP A 109 17.34 -5.06 9.46
CA TRP A 109 16.02 -4.85 8.86
C TRP A 109 14.90 -4.65 9.90
N LYS A 110 15.04 -5.27 11.08
CA LYS A 110 14.08 -5.20 12.18
C LYS A 110 14.01 -3.79 12.81
N GLN A 111 15.11 -3.04 12.82
CA GLN A 111 15.17 -1.69 13.39
C GLN A 111 14.40 -0.67 12.56
N ILE A 112 14.23 -0.92 11.25
CA ILE A 112 13.47 -0.04 10.36
C ILE A 112 11.98 -0.18 10.73
N LYS A 113 11.39 0.85 11.32
CA LYS A 113 9.96 0.82 11.74
C LYS A 113 9.02 1.28 10.62
N THR A 114 9.42 2.28 9.86
CA THR A 114 8.55 2.93 8.89
C THR A 114 8.44 2.11 7.60
N ARG A 115 7.20 1.79 7.19
CA ARG A 115 6.90 1.08 5.93
C ARG A 115 7.54 1.77 4.72
N LYS A 116 7.45 3.10 4.67
CA LYS A 116 8.06 3.94 3.63
C LYS A 116 9.56 3.65 3.47
N ILE A 117 10.31 3.64 4.58
CA ILE A 117 11.74 3.40 4.56
C ILE A 117 12.07 1.99 4.06
N LYS A 118 11.29 0.98 4.50
CA LYS A 118 11.43 -0.39 4.00
C LYS A 118 11.19 -0.50 2.50
N GLN A 119 10.14 0.14 1.99
CA GLN A 119 9.84 0.12 0.55
C GLN A 119 11.01 0.69 -0.25
N GLN A 120 11.61 1.79 0.20
CA GLN A 120 12.77 2.35 -0.48
C GLN A 120 13.96 1.38 -0.55
N TYR A 121 14.32 0.72 0.56
CA TYR A 121 15.38 -0.28 0.52
C TYR A 121 15.07 -1.48 -0.39
N ILE A 122 13.79 -1.87 -0.51
CA ILE A 122 13.35 -2.88 -1.47
C ILE A 122 13.56 -2.38 -2.90
N HIS A 123 13.19 -1.13 -3.20
CA HIS A 123 13.43 -0.51 -4.50
C HIS A 123 14.92 -0.47 -4.85
N ASP A 124 15.77 -0.05 -3.91
CA ASP A 124 17.22 0.02 -4.10
C ASP A 124 17.82 -1.39 -4.37
N PHE A 125 17.35 -2.39 -3.64
CA PHE A 125 17.72 -3.79 -3.89
C PHE A 125 17.33 -4.24 -5.29
N VAL A 126 16.08 -4.00 -5.71
CA VAL A 126 15.61 -4.38 -7.04
C VAL A 126 16.38 -3.64 -8.13
N LEU A 127 16.71 -2.36 -7.94
CA LEU A 127 17.52 -1.60 -8.89
C LEU A 127 18.89 -2.26 -9.10
N LYS A 128 19.56 -2.68 -8.02
CA LYS A 128 20.83 -3.40 -8.08
C LYS A 128 20.70 -4.75 -8.78
N GLN A 129 19.65 -5.52 -8.48
CA GLN A 129 19.39 -6.78 -9.18
C GLN A 129 19.05 -6.56 -10.66
N SER A 130 18.32 -5.49 -10.98
CA SER A 130 17.98 -5.09 -12.35
C SER A 130 19.23 -4.81 -13.18
N GLN A 131 20.19 -4.10 -12.60
CA GLN A 131 21.48 -3.84 -13.23
C GLN A 131 22.30 -5.12 -13.38
N LYS A 132 22.39 -5.93 -12.30
CA LYS A 132 23.17 -7.18 -12.27
C LYS A 132 22.69 -8.22 -13.29
N TYR A 133 21.38 -8.38 -13.43
CA TYR A 133 20.77 -9.40 -14.30
C TYR A 133 20.16 -8.81 -15.59
N LYS A 134 20.35 -7.51 -15.84
CA LYS A 134 19.81 -6.78 -17.00
C LYS A 134 18.29 -6.98 -17.15
N LEU A 135 17.56 -6.84 -16.05
CA LEU A 135 16.10 -6.96 -16.05
C LEU A 135 15.47 -5.78 -16.81
N ASN A 136 14.34 -6.04 -17.46
CA ASN A 136 13.48 -4.98 -18.01
C ASN A 136 12.52 -4.46 -16.92
N ASP A 137 11.86 -3.33 -17.21
CA ASP A 137 10.96 -2.65 -16.27
C ASP A 137 9.85 -3.58 -15.74
N GLN A 138 9.32 -4.45 -16.61
CA GLN A 138 8.26 -5.38 -16.23
C GLN A 138 8.75 -6.44 -15.24
N SER A 139 9.94 -6.99 -15.45
CA SER A 139 10.58 -7.94 -14.54
C SER A 139 10.97 -7.30 -13.22
N SER A 140 11.48 -6.07 -13.25
CA SER A 140 11.80 -5.30 -12.04
C SER A 140 10.54 -5.00 -11.22
N LYS A 141 9.45 -4.60 -11.88
CA LYS A 141 8.14 -4.41 -11.24
C LYS A 141 7.61 -5.72 -10.66
N SER A 142 7.79 -6.84 -11.37
CA SER A 142 7.42 -8.17 -10.89
C SER A 142 8.19 -8.54 -9.62
N LEU A 143 9.50 -8.28 -9.57
CA LEU A 143 10.33 -8.54 -8.39
C LEU A 143 9.91 -7.68 -7.19
N ILE A 144 9.64 -6.38 -7.39
CA ILE A 144 9.12 -5.50 -6.32
C ILE A 144 7.83 -6.09 -5.75
N ASN A 145 6.90 -6.48 -6.64
CA ASN A 145 5.63 -7.07 -6.23
C ASN A 145 5.85 -8.39 -5.48
N MET A 146 6.73 -9.26 -5.97
CA MET A 146 7.06 -10.54 -5.32
C MET A 146 7.58 -10.34 -3.90
N ILE A 147 8.54 -9.42 -3.71
CA ILE A 147 9.10 -9.12 -2.38
C ILE A 147 8.01 -8.54 -1.47
N ASN A 148 7.18 -7.64 -1.99
CA ASN A 148 6.07 -7.07 -1.22
C ASN A 148 5.05 -8.14 -0.83
N PHE A 149 4.64 -9.00 -1.76
CA PHE A 149 3.76 -10.14 -1.45
C PHE A 149 4.36 -11.06 -0.39
N ALA A 150 5.65 -11.35 -0.50
CA ALA A 150 6.37 -12.21 0.42
C ALA A 150 6.39 -11.64 1.86
N LEU A 151 6.57 -10.32 2.01
CA LEU A 151 6.72 -9.66 3.31
C LEU A 151 5.41 -9.16 3.92
N THR A 152 4.48 -8.63 3.12
CA THR A 152 3.28 -7.95 3.64
C THR A 152 2.02 -8.78 3.51
N GLU A 153 1.74 -9.31 2.31
CA GLU A 153 0.45 -9.95 2.00
C GLU A 153 0.41 -11.39 2.53
N PHE A 154 1.32 -12.25 2.06
CA PHE A 154 1.37 -13.65 2.47
C PHE A 154 2.22 -13.87 3.73
N ARG A 155 3.14 -12.94 4.01
CA ARG A 155 4.07 -13.01 5.16
C ARG A 155 4.86 -14.32 5.22
N THR A 156 5.15 -14.89 4.05
CA THR A 156 6.07 -16.02 3.87
C THR A 156 7.48 -15.70 4.41
N HIS A 157 7.87 -14.41 4.38
CA HIS A 157 9.17 -13.95 4.85
C HIS A 157 9.02 -13.03 6.06
N ARG A 158 9.85 -13.25 7.07
CA ARG A 158 9.97 -12.44 8.29
C ARG A 158 11.22 -11.57 8.22
N SER A 159 11.41 -10.74 9.25
CA SER A 159 12.60 -9.86 9.32
C SER A 159 13.92 -10.64 9.30
N ASP A 160 13.95 -11.86 9.83
CA ASP A 160 15.15 -12.70 9.91
C ASP A 160 15.50 -13.38 8.58
N ASP A 161 14.64 -13.23 7.57
CA ASP A 161 14.86 -13.70 6.20
C ASP A 161 15.49 -12.64 5.30
N ILE A 162 15.70 -11.43 5.83
CA ILE A 162 16.31 -10.33 5.09
C ILE A 162 17.70 -10.07 5.66
N GLU A 163 18.71 -10.33 4.85
CA GLU A 163 20.08 -9.95 5.16
C GLU A 163 20.27 -8.47 4.85
N PHE A 164 20.50 -7.69 5.89
CA PHE A 164 20.65 -6.25 5.80
C PHE A 164 21.97 -5.83 6.43
N LYS A 165 22.88 -5.25 5.64
CA LYS A 165 24.22 -4.82 6.06
C LYS A 165 24.56 -3.49 5.41
N ASN A 166 25.20 -2.59 6.15
CA ASN A 166 25.63 -1.28 5.65
C ASN A 166 24.52 -0.47 4.97
N ASN A 167 23.33 -0.40 5.60
CA ASN A 167 22.15 0.25 5.03
C ASN A 167 21.68 -0.32 3.69
N GLU A 168 21.94 -1.60 3.43
CA GLU A 168 21.58 -2.25 2.17
C GLU A 168 21.02 -3.66 2.43
N ILE A 169 19.97 -4.02 1.68
CA ILE A 169 19.54 -5.42 1.58
C ILE A 169 20.54 -6.13 0.66
N THR A 170 21.28 -7.10 1.20
CA THR A 170 22.23 -7.89 0.40
C THR A 170 21.59 -9.14 -0.17
N ASN A 171 20.62 -9.70 0.55
CA ASN A 171 19.95 -10.93 0.18
C ASN A 171 18.57 -11.03 0.84
N ILE A 172 17.64 -11.71 0.17
CA ILE A 172 16.36 -12.12 0.74
C ILE A 172 16.28 -13.64 0.55
N LYS A 173 16.19 -14.39 1.65
CA LYS A 173 16.17 -15.86 1.60
C LYS A 173 15.09 -16.35 0.64
N ASP A 174 15.34 -17.48 -0.02
CA ASP A 174 14.41 -18.16 -0.93
C ASP A 174 13.92 -17.38 -2.16
N ILE A 175 14.33 -16.13 -2.35
CA ILE A 175 14.11 -15.33 -3.56
C ILE A 175 15.40 -15.27 -4.38
N TYR A 176 15.41 -15.92 -5.55
CA TYR A 176 16.60 -16.02 -6.39
C TYR A 176 16.26 -15.93 -7.87
N TYR A 177 17.28 -15.58 -8.66
CA TYR A 177 17.17 -15.46 -10.10
C TYR A 177 17.29 -16.82 -10.78
N ASP A 178 16.24 -17.22 -11.48
CA ASP A 178 16.20 -18.38 -12.37
C ASP A 178 16.76 -17.96 -13.74
N LYS A 179 17.93 -18.50 -14.10
CA LYS A 179 18.63 -18.18 -15.35
C LYS A 179 17.90 -18.69 -16.58
N ASP A 180 17.22 -19.83 -16.47
CA ASP A 180 16.53 -20.47 -17.59
C ASP A 180 15.28 -19.68 -17.95
N LYS A 181 14.53 -19.25 -16.93
CA LYS A 181 13.34 -18.42 -17.11
C LYS A 181 13.64 -16.93 -17.26
N LYS A 182 14.86 -16.49 -16.91
CA LYS A 182 15.25 -15.08 -16.81
C LYS A 182 14.32 -14.27 -15.90
N THR A 183 13.90 -14.86 -14.80
CA THR A 183 12.99 -14.24 -13.82
C THR A 183 13.41 -14.56 -12.40
N PHE A 184 12.96 -13.77 -11.44
CA PHE A 184 13.08 -14.13 -10.04
C PHE A 184 11.94 -15.06 -9.64
N ILE A 185 12.24 -16.02 -8.76
CA ILE A 185 11.27 -16.94 -8.18
C ILE A 185 11.42 -16.98 -6.66
N ASN A 186 10.29 -17.14 -5.99
CA ASN A 186 10.23 -17.37 -4.54
C ASN A 186 9.99 -18.87 -4.31
N LYS A 187 10.94 -19.55 -3.66
CA LYS A 187 10.85 -20.98 -3.33
C LYS A 187 10.02 -21.28 -2.09
N ARG A 188 9.73 -20.28 -1.27
CA ARG A 188 9.04 -20.49 0.00
C ARG A 188 7.54 -20.56 -0.24
N GLU A 189 6.95 -21.70 0.11
CA GLU A 189 5.51 -21.86 0.09
C GLU A 189 4.86 -21.04 1.20
N PRO A 190 3.66 -20.47 0.98
CA PRO A 190 2.91 -19.87 2.05
C PRO A 190 2.56 -20.96 3.08
N GLU A 191 2.93 -20.73 4.34
CA GLU A 191 2.42 -21.57 5.43
C GLU A 191 0.88 -21.50 5.38
N ASP A 192 0.23 -22.65 5.16
CA ASP A 192 -1.19 -22.79 5.38
C ASP A 192 -1.44 -22.44 6.85
N LYS A 193 -1.94 -21.23 7.08
CA LYS A 193 -2.48 -20.90 8.38
C LYS A 193 -3.71 -21.76 8.52
N GLU A 194 -3.64 -22.80 9.37
CA GLU A 194 -4.84 -23.38 9.96
C GLU A 194 -5.71 -22.19 10.35
N GLU A 195 -6.92 -22.10 9.77
CA GLU A 195 -7.83 -21.02 10.10
C GLU A 195 -7.90 -20.96 11.63
N PRO A 196 -7.68 -19.78 12.26
CA PRO A 196 -7.84 -19.69 13.70
C PRO A 196 -9.23 -20.23 13.98
N LYS A 197 -9.33 -21.37 14.68
CA LYS A 197 -10.60 -22.00 15.05
C LYS A 197 -11.46 -20.85 15.52
N LYS A 198 -12.46 -20.47 14.71
CA LYS A 198 -13.36 -19.37 15.06
C LYS A 198 -13.85 -19.74 16.44
N ASN A 199 -13.46 -18.97 17.46
CA ASN A 199 -14.02 -19.15 18.78
C ASN A 199 -15.49 -18.81 18.58
N VAL A 200 -16.28 -19.86 18.38
CA VAL A 200 -17.71 -19.75 18.14
C VAL A 200 -18.26 -19.11 19.40
N ASN A 201 -18.52 -17.82 19.24
CA ASN A 201 -19.64 -17.14 19.86
C ASN A 201 -19.55 -16.85 21.36
N ILE A 202 -18.47 -16.20 21.81
CA ILE A 202 -18.47 -15.46 23.09
C ILE A 202 -19.62 -14.43 23.11
N LEU A 203 -19.88 -13.77 21.98
CA LEU A 203 -20.98 -12.80 21.83
C LEU A 203 -22.36 -13.45 21.94
N LYS A 204 -22.63 -14.58 21.27
CA LYS A 204 -23.92 -15.27 21.39
C LYS A 204 -24.16 -15.79 22.80
N LYS A 205 -23.14 -16.35 23.47
CA LYS A 205 -23.26 -16.83 24.85
C LYS A 205 -23.53 -15.68 25.83
N SER A 206 -22.90 -14.53 25.61
CA SER A 206 -23.15 -13.30 26.39
C SER A 206 -24.57 -12.75 26.16
N TRP A 207 -25.04 -12.76 24.90
CA TRP A 207 -26.39 -12.33 24.54
C TRP A 207 -27.48 -13.27 25.09
N GLU A 208 -27.28 -14.58 25.02
CA GLU A 208 -28.19 -15.57 25.60
C GLU A 208 -28.31 -15.39 27.12
N ASN A 209 -27.18 -15.18 27.80
CA ASN A 209 -27.17 -14.90 29.24
C ASN A 209 -27.89 -13.58 29.58
N PHE A 210 -27.73 -12.54 28.76
CA PHE A 210 -28.43 -11.27 28.94
C PHE A 210 -29.95 -11.46 28.81
N ILE A 211 -30.43 -12.12 27.75
CA ILE A 211 -31.86 -12.41 27.57
C ILE A 211 -32.43 -13.19 28.75
N ILE A 212 -31.75 -14.25 29.19
CA ILE A 212 -32.20 -15.09 30.30
C ILE A 212 -32.30 -14.27 31.60
N LYS A 213 -31.33 -13.39 31.85
CA LYS A 213 -31.35 -12.51 33.02
C LYS A 213 -32.52 -11.52 32.97
N SER A 214 -32.68 -10.81 31.85
CA SER A 214 -33.78 -9.84 31.66
C SER A 214 -35.16 -10.48 31.78
N TYR A 215 -35.34 -11.70 31.26
CA TYR A 215 -36.62 -12.41 31.37
C TYR A 215 -36.95 -12.80 32.82
N ARG A 216 -35.96 -13.20 33.61
CA ARG A 216 -36.14 -13.53 35.04
C ARG A 216 -36.53 -12.29 35.85
N GLU A 217 -35.87 -11.17 35.61
CA GLU A 217 -36.15 -9.89 36.27
C GLU A 217 -37.56 -9.40 35.93
N TYR A 218 -37.96 -9.45 34.66
CA TYR A 218 -39.32 -9.08 34.23
C TYR A 218 -40.40 -9.94 34.90
N LYS A 219 -40.16 -11.26 35.04
CA LYS A 219 -41.12 -12.19 35.66
C LYS A 219 -41.26 -12.00 37.17
N GLN A 220 -40.27 -11.39 37.84
CA GLN A 220 -40.35 -11.03 39.25
C GLN A 220 -41.15 -9.74 39.48
N ILE A 221 -41.16 -8.83 38.50
CA ILE A 221 -41.92 -7.56 38.57
C ILE A 221 -43.42 -7.79 38.33
N LEU A 222 -43.79 -8.87 37.63
CA LEU A 222 -45.18 -9.23 37.34
C LEU A 222 -45.86 -10.12 38.40
N LYS A 223 -45.19 -10.41 39.52
CA LYS A 223 -45.77 -11.08 40.69
C LYS A 223 -45.99 -10.08 41.81
#